data_AF-A0A1F6AA31-F1
#
_entry.id   AF-A0A1F6AA31-F1
#
_cell.length_a   1.000
_cell.length_b   1.000
_cell.length_c   1.000
_cell.angle_alpha   90.00
_cell.angle_beta   90.00
_cell.angle_gamma   90.00
#
_symmetry.space_group_name_H-M   'P 1'
#
loop_
_entity.id
_entity.type
_entity.pdbx_description
1 polymer ?
#
loop_
_entity_poly.entity_id
_entity_poly.type
_entity_poly.pdbx_seq_one_letter_code
_entity_poly.pdbx_strand_id
1 'polypeptide(L)'
;MDEGSGSTVGDISGNGNDLTIIGNPLWSVNVPPTSVSDSFSLVFDGLTYGQLVDSLKNSNFDFTTGFTIEAWINPTQVSDSAILSKFSGYMIWFRNGTVSNYIDGSQAAATSNLVNGLWHHVAISWDGINQAVYVDGVREGALVAHSTPPGTGGSLLLASYNPAQFNFIGNIDEVKVYNYARSQDEIDSDAGIPGSVVLNEIMWSGSNAVPSDEWVELKNNTSSAIDLTNWGIENLGDSATPNINMTSGIIPANGYFLIANNSKDNSVINVDPDFETSSMELINTGEQLNLINNKGILVDTANDSGVWFAGDNDVPKKSMSRNSPSGDGSLSSNWHTSTTSVNLDPGALELATPQTAND
;
A
#
# COMPACT_ATOMS: atom_id res chain seq x y z
N MET A 1 16.61 -2.93 -6.38
CA MET A 1 17.39 -3.78 -7.31
C MET A 1 18.06 -2.81 -8.27
N ASP A 2 19.24 -2.25 -7.96
CA ASP A 2 19.55 -0.85 -8.36
C ASP A 2 20.83 -0.64 -9.21
N GLU A 3 21.42 -1.70 -9.77
CA GLU A 3 22.75 -1.61 -10.40
C GLU A 3 22.77 -0.71 -11.65
N GLY A 4 21.64 -0.56 -12.35
CA GLY A 4 21.49 0.31 -13.53
C GLY A 4 22.27 -0.11 -14.78
N SER A 5 23.08 -1.16 -14.70
CA SER A 5 23.81 -1.73 -15.83
C SER A 5 24.33 -3.14 -15.53
N GLY A 6 24.73 -3.87 -16.57
CA GLY A 6 25.32 -5.21 -16.45
C GLY A 6 24.28 -6.32 -16.29
N SER A 7 24.79 -7.54 -16.07
CA SER A 7 24.02 -8.79 -16.01
C SER A 7 24.06 -9.44 -14.63
N THR A 8 24.30 -8.66 -13.58
CA THR A 8 24.35 -9.14 -12.21
C THR A 8 23.44 -8.27 -11.37
N VAL A 9 22.56 -8.90 -10.61
CA VAL A 9 21.78 -8.29 -9.53
C VAL A 9 22.44 -8.73 -8.23
N GLY A 10 22.99 -7.78 -7.49
CA GLY A 10 23.74 -8.02 -6.26
C GLY A 10 22.84 -8.34 -5.07
N ASP A 11 23.28 -9.28 -4.25
CA ASP A 11 22.63 -9.60 -2.98
C ASP A 11 23.09 -8.64 -1.88
N ILE A 12 22.20 -7.70 -1.52
CA ILE A 12 22.44 -6.74 -0.44
C ILE A 12 22.25 -7.33 0.97
N SER A 13 21.74 -8.56 1.11
CA SER A 13 21.56 -9.21 2.42
C SER A 13 22.88 -9.62 3.08
N GLY A 14 23.99 -9.58 2.33
CA GLY A 14 25.32 -9.98 2.81
C GLY A 14 25.60 -11.48 2.69
N ASN A 15 24.68 -12.28 2.14
CA ASN A 15 24.85 -13.71 1.93
C ASN A 15 25.49 -14.05 0.56
N GLY A 16 25.63 -13.04 -0.31
CA GLY A 16 26.26 -13.12 -1.63
C GLY A 16 25.49 -13.98 -2.64
N ASN A 17 24.17 -14.11 -2.49
CA ASN A 17 23.31 -14.84 -3.43
C ASN A 17 23.03 -14.05 -4.72
N ASP A 18 24.07 -13.45 -5.31
CA ASP A 18 23.94 -12.62 -6.51
C ASP A 18 23.26 -13.40 -7.64
N LEU A 19 22.26 -12.79 -8.27
CA LEU A 19 21.61 -13.36 -9.45
C LEU A 19 22.38 -12.95 -10.71
N THR A 20 22.57 -13.91 -11.61
CA THR A 20 23.01 -13.63 -12.98
C THR A 20 21.78 -13.48 -13.87
N ILE A 21 21.71 -12.38 -14.61
CA ILE A 21 20.68 -12.14 -15.61
C ILE A 21 21.07 -12.83 -16.90
N ILE A 22 20.22 -13.76 -17.35
CA ILE A 22 20.33 -14.47 -18.62
C ILE A 22 19.43 -13.76 -19.63
N GLY A 23 19.97 -13.44 -20.81
CA GLY A 23 19.29 -12.65 -21.84
C GLY A 23 19.93 -11.28 -22.01
N ASN A 24 19.10 -10.28 -22.36
CA ASN A 24 19.55 -8.90 -22.59
C ASN A 24 18.97 -8.00 -21.49
N PRO A 25 19.68 -7.80 -20.36
CA PRO A 25 19.17 -6.98 -19.27
C PRO A 25 18.91 -5.55 -19.75
N LEU A 26 17.71 -5.04 -19.46
CA LEU A 26 17.35 -3.66 -19.70
C LEU A 26 16.92 -3.00 -18.37
N TRP A 27 17.72 -2.06 -17.90
CA TRP A 27 17.44 -1.29 -16.70
C TRP A 27 16.55 -0.09 -17.01
N SER A 28 15.63 0.23 -16.11
CA SER A 28 14.57 1.22 -16.32
C SER A 28 14.48 2.18 -15.14
N VAL A 29 14.25 3.46 -15.42
CA VAL A 29 13.99 4.48 -14.39
C VAL A 29 12.54 4.53 -13.92
N ASN A 30 11.65 3.74 -14.54
CA ASN A 30 10.33 3.45 -13.96
C ASN A 30 10.56 2.52 -12.77
N VAL A 31 10.40 3.02 -11.55
CA VAL A 31 10.69 2.32 -10.27
C VAL A 31 9.44 2.29 -9.40
N PRO A 32 9.31 1.32 -8.48
CA PRO A 32 8.18 1.28 -7.56
C PRO A 32 8.16 2.44 -6.56
N PRO A 33 7.01 2.66 -5.91
CA PRO A 33 6.81 3.70 -4.91
C PRO A 33 7.44 3.36 -3.52
N THR A 34 8.72 2.99 -3.45
CA THR A 34 9.35 2.38 -2.25
C THR A 34 9.82 3.37 -1.19
N SER A 35 9.95 2.87 0.05
CA SER A 35 10.62 3.43 1.25
C SER A 35 11.89 4.27 1.07
N VAL A 36 12.74 3.74 0.22
CA VAL A 36 14.19 3.96 0.17
C VAL A 36 14.57 4.59 -1.16
N SER A 37 15.79 5.10 -1.28
CA SER A 37 16.25 5.61 -2.57
C SER A 37 16.28 4.46 -3.59
N ASP A 38 15.51 4.61 -4.65
CA ASP A 38 15.35 3.62 -5.70
C ASP A 38 15.59 4.33 -7.03
N SER A 39 16.53 3.84 -7.83
CA SER A 39 16.98 4.51 -9.05
C SER A 39 16.66 3.73 -10.31
N PHE A 40 16.60 2.40 -10.21
CA PHE A 40 16.41 1.53 -11.36
C PHE A 40 15.62 0.29 -10.97
N SER A 41 14.70 -0.11 -11.85
CA SER A 41 14.15 -1.45 -11.90
C SER A 41 14.70 -2.24 -13.09
N LEU A 42 14.44 -3.55 -13.12
CA LEU A 42 14.84 -4.41 -14.24
C LEU A 42 13.64 -4.81 -15.09
N VAL A 43 13.76 -4.62 -16.41
CA VAL A 43 12.75 -5.00 -17.40
C VAL A 43 12.97 -6.44 -17.86
N PHE A 44 11.88 -7.20 -17.84
CA PHE A 44 11.80 -8.56 -18.34
C PHE A 44 10.88 -8.60 -19.56
N ASP A 45 11.38 -9.13 -20.67
CA ASP A 45 10.73 -9.16 -21.99
C ASP A 45 10.10 -10.53 -22.31
N GLY A 46 10.05 -11.43 -21.33
CA GLY A 46 9.63 -12.82 -21.51
C GLY A 46 10.71 -13.75 -22.07
N LEU A 47 11.90 -13.24 -22.36
CA LEU A 47 13.09 -14.01 -22.76
C LEU A 47 14.24 -13.86 -21.75
N THR A 48 14.31 -12.71 -21.09
CA THR A 48 15.26 -12.38 -20.04
C THR A 48 14.75 -12.89 -18.69
N TYR A 49 15.65 -13.43 -17.86
CA TYR A 49 15.33 -13.91 -16.52
C TYR A 49 16.57 -13.89 -15.61
N GLY A 50 16.37 -13.85 -14.30
CA GLY A 50 17.46 -13.96 -13.32
C GLY A 50 17.65 -15.40 -12.84
N GLN A 51 18.88 -15.81 -12.60
CA GLN A 51 19.20 -17.14 -12.08
C GLN A 51 20.31 -17.08 -11.04
N LEU A 52 20.12 -17.78 -9.92
CA LEU A 52 21.21 -18.11 -9.01
C LEU A 52 22.04 -19.24 -9.63
N VAL A 53 23.19 -18.87 -10.22
CA VAL A 53 24.06 -19.79 -10.97
C VAL A 53 25.02 -20.57 -10.08
N ASP A 54 25.32 -20.07 -8.87
CA ASP A 54 26.16 -20.76 -7.90
C ASP A 54 25.38 -21.92 -7.25
N SER A 55 25.61 -23.12 -7.74
CA SER A 55 24.92 -24.33 -7.27
C SER A 55 25.18 -24.66 -5.80
N LEU A 56 26.28 -24.16 -5.21
CA LEU A 56 26.57 -24.34 -3.78
C LEU A 56 25.66 -23.48 -2.90
N LYS A 57 25.02 -22.45 -3.46
CA LYS A 57 24.11 -21.55 -2.75
C LYS A 57 22.64 -21.93 -2.92
N ASN A 58 22.31 -22.86 -3.81
CA ASN A 58 20.92 -23.28 -4.03
C ASN A 58 20.24 -23.79 -2.76
N SER A 59 20.98 -24.43 -1.85
CA SER A 59 20.45 -24.93 -0.58
C SER A 59 20.09 -23.83 0.42
N ASN A 60 20.55 -22.59 0.23
CA ASN A 60 20.14 -21.44 1.06
C ASN A 60 18.63 -21.16 0.94
N PHE A 61 18.03 -21.67 -0.13
CA PHE A 61 16.63 -21.49 -0.49
C PHE A 61 15.80 -22.78 -0.31
N ASP A 62 16.35 -23.80 0.35
CA ASP A 62 15.66 -25.04 0.71
C ASP A 62 15.04 -24.89 2.13
N PHE A 63 13.93 -24.17 2.22
CA PHE A 63 13.29 -23.80 3.48
C PHE A 63 12.53 -24.97 4.14
N THR A 64 12.64 -25.10 5.47
CA THR A 64 12.01 -26.20 6.23
C THR A 64 11.03 -25.75 7.30
N THR A 65 11.18 -24.53 7.82
CA THR A 65 10.36 -24.00 8.93
C THR A 65 9.44 -22.86 8.53
N GLY A 66 9.71 -22.22 7.40
CA GLY A 66 8.93 -21.12 6.88
C GLY A 66 9.74 -20.25 5.93
N PHE A 67 9.06 -19.39 5.18
CA PHE A 67 9.68 -18.38 4.32
C PHE A 67 8.69 -17.27 3.96
N THR A 68 9.23 -16.18 3.42
CA THR A 68 8.47 -15.13 2.72
C THR A 68 9.21 -14.75 1.46
N ILE A 69 8.47 -14.56 0.36
CA ILE A 69 8.98 -13.98 -0.88
C ILE A 69 8.13 -12.77 -1.18
N GLU A 70 8.75 -11.66 -1.50
CA GLU A 70 8.05 -10.45 -1.91
C GLU A 70 8.83 -9.70 -3.00
N ALA A 71 8.11 -8.92 -3.79
CA ALA A 71 8.65 -8.07 -4.82
C ALA A 71 7.67 -6.95 -5.16
N TRP A 72 8.20 -5.84 -5.66
CA TRP A 72 7.41 -4.91 -6.44
C TRP A 72 7.40 -5.38 -7.90
N ILE A 73 6.24 -5.35 -8.54
CA ILE A 73 6.06 -5.73 -9.94
C ILE A 73 5.23 -4.70 -10.71
N ASN A 74 5.58 -4.46 -11.97
CA ASN A 74 4.78 -3.69 -12.92
C ASN A 74 4.54 -4.56 -14.16
N PRO A 75 3.54 -5.46 -14.14
CA PRO A 75 3.29 -6.40 -15.22
C PRO A 75 2.68 -5.67 -16.43
N THR A 76 3.09 -6.04 -17.65
CA THR A 76 2.37 -5.63 -18.87
C THR A 76 1.27 -6.61 -19.27
N GLN A 77 1.29 -7.81 -18.68
CA GLN A 77 0.31 -8.86 -18.85
C GLN A 77 0.31 -9.80 -17.63
N VAL A 78 -0.83 -10.46 -17.38
CA VAL A 78 -1.03 -11.39 -16.24
C VAL A 78 -1.28 -12.83 -16.70
N SER A 79 -0.77 -13.20 -17.88
CA SER A 79 -0.76 -14.61 -18.31
C SER A 79 0.11 -15.46 -17.39
N ASP A 80 -0.17 -16.76 -17.30
CA ASP A 80 0.60 -17.70 -16.48
C ASP A 80 2.12 -17.50 -16.66
N SER A 81 2.77 -17.03 -15.59
CA SER A 81 4.18 -16.67 -15.58
C SER A 81 4.67 -16.50 -14.14
N ALA A 82 5.93 -16.86 -13.87
CA ALA A 82 6.48 -16.77 -12.52
C ALA A 82 7.22 -15.45 -12.29
N ILE A 83 7.01 -14.88 -11.11
CA ILE A 83 7.74 -13.71 -10.61
C ILE A 83 9.04 -14.19 -9.95
N LEU A 84 8.95 -15.20 -9.08
CA LEU A 84 10.12 -15.90 -8.53
C LEU A 84 9.76 -17.36 -8.26
N SER A 85 10.67 -18.27 -8.58
CA SER A 85 10.45 -19.69 -8.41
C SER A 85 11.69 -20.47 -7.95
N LYS A 86 11.43 -21.59 -7.28
CA LYS A 86 12.38 -22.65 -6.97
C LYS A 86 11.76 -23.95 -7.43
N PHE A 87 12.28 -24.52 -8.52
CA PHE A 87 11.66 -25.66 -9.20
C PHE A 87 11.36 -26.83 -8.24
N SER A 88 10.12 -27.35 -8.36
CA SER A 88 9.43 -28.35 -7.51
C SER A 88 9.26 -28.01 -6.03
N GLY A 89 9.70 -26.84 -5.55
CA GLY A 89 9.54 -26.41 -4.17
C GLY A 89 8.39 -25.42 -4.01
N TYR A 90 8.64 -24.18 -4.44
CA TYR A 90 7.71 -23.08 -4.29
C TYR A 90 7.83 -22.04 -5.41
N MET A 91 6.79 -21.23 -5.62
CA MET A 91 6.84 -20.04 -6.48
C MET A 91 5.76 -19.03 -6.10
N ILE A 92 6.05 -17.76 -6.40
CA ILE A 92 5.05 -16.70 -6.55
C ILE A 92 4.91 -16.41 -8.05
N TRP A 93 3.67 -16.40 -8.53
CA TRP A 93 3.37 -16.40 -9.97
C TRP A 93 2.00 -15.86 -10.27
N PHE A 94 1.76 -15.52 -11.53
CA PHE A 94 0.41 -15.40 -12.05
C PHE A 94 -0.12 -16.76 -12.43
N ARG A 95 -1.35 -17.05 -12.00
CA ARG A 95 -2.11 -18.22 -12.42
C ARG A 95 -3.55 -17.83 -12.66
N ASN A 96 -4.07 -18.09 -13.86
CA ASN A 96 -5.43 -17.70 -14.25
C ASN A 96 -5.73 -16.20 -14.06
N GLY A 97 -4.72 -15.33 -14.23
CA GLY A 97 -4.89 -13.88 -14.17
C GLY A 97 -4.71 -13.23 -12.79
N THR A 98 -4.55 -13.99 -11.71
CA THR A 98 -4.31 -13.45 -10.37
C THR A 98 -2.97 -13.89 -9.81
N VAL A 99 -2.47 -13.14 -8.83
CA VAL A 99 -1.28 -13.53 -8.05
C VAL A 99 -1.61 -14.78 -7.26
N SER A 100 -0.71 -15.75 -7.31
CA SER A 100 -0.85 -17.01 -6.62
C SER A 100 0.48 -17.42 -6.01
N ASN A 101 0.42 -18.31 -5.03
CA ASN A 101 1.56 -19.10 -4.67
C ASN A 101 1.46 -20.52 -5.27
N TYR A 102 2.54 -21.27 -5.15
CA TYR A 102 2.52 -22.72 -5.21
C TYR A 102 3.55 -23.20 -4.21
N ILE A 103 3.18 -24.14 -3.34
CA ILE A 103 4.03 -24.69 -2.29
C ILE A 103 3.73 -26.19 -2.21
N ASP A 104 4.67 -27.01 -2.67
CA ASP A 104 4.61 -28.48 -2.67
C ASP A 104 3.26 -29.06 -3.15
N GLY A 105 2.82 -28.66 -4.34
CA GLY A 105 1.58 -29.18 -4.93
C GLY A 105 0.30 -28.50 -4.45
N SER A 106 0.38 -27.61 -3.46
CA SER A 106 -0.74 -26.79 -2.99
C SER A 106 -0.65 -25.35 -3.50
N GLN A 107 -1.79 -24.68 -3.61
CA GLN A 107 -1.88 -23.32 -4.13
C GLN A 107 -3.00 -22.54 -3.43
N ALA A 108 -2.68 -21.33 -3.02
CA ALA A 108 -3.59 -20.25 -2.69
C ALA A 108 -3.49 -19.17 -3.77
N ALA A 109 -4.59 -18.46 -4.01
CA ALA A 109 -4.67 -17.39 -4.98
C ALA A 109 -5.24 -16.14 -4.31
N ALA A 110 -4.76 -14.99 -4.78
CA ALA A 110 -5.37 -13.70 -4.54
C ALA A 110 -6.75 -13.62 -5.23
N THR A 111 -7.60 -12.74 -4.74
CA THR A 111 -8.94 -12.51 -5.30
C THR A 111 -8.96 -11.33 -6.28
N SER A 112 -8.05 -10.39 -6.11
CA SER A 112 -7.94 -9.20 -6.92
C SER A 112 -7.20 -9.48 -8.23
N ASN A 113 -7.61 -8.79 -9.28
CA ASN A 113 -6.85 -8.70 -10.52
C ASN A 113 -5.90 -7.52 -10.42
N LEU A 114 -4.69 -7.66 -10.97
CA LEU A 114 -3.75 -6.54 -11.07
C LEU A 114 -4.06 -5.68 -12.29
N VAL A 115 -3.73 -4.39 -12.18
CA VAL A 115 -3.83 -3.46 -13.31
C VAL A 115 -2.49 -3.45 -14.04
N ASN A 116 -2.49 -3.88 -15.30
CA ASN A 116 -1.27 -3.85 -16.11
C ASN A 116 -0.71 -2.42 -16.23
N GLY A 117 0.61 -2.28 -16.17
CA GLY A 117 1.29 -0.99 -16.28
C GLY A 117 1.41 -0.22 -14.96
N LEU A 118 0.82 -0.71 -13.86
CA LEU A 118 0.96 -0.14 -12.52
C LEU A 118 1.87 -0.99 -11.65
N TRP A 119 2.56 -0.33 -10.72
CA TRP A 119 3.35 -1.00 -9.69
C TRP A 119 2.42 -1.58 -8.63
N HIS A 120 2.63 -2.85 -8.31
CA HIS A 120 1.97 -3.56 -7.23
C HIS A 120 3.02 -4.24 -6.35
N HIS A 121 2.81 -4.23 -5.04
CA HIS A 121 3.58 -5.06 -4.14
C HIS A 121 2.92 -6.43 -4.02
N VAL A 122 3.69 -7.50 -4.21
CA VAL A 122 3.16 -8.86 -4.09
C VAL A 122 4.02 -9.67 -3.15
N ALA A 123 3.39 -10.47 -2.30
CA ALA A 123 4.10 -11.35 -1.39
C ALA A 123 3.41 -12.70 -1.23
N ILE A 124 4.20 -13.71 -0.87
CA ILE A 124 3.72 -14.99 -0.36
C ILE A 124 4.47 -15.34 0.91
N SER A 125 3.78 -15.98 1.86
CA SER A 125 4.41 -16.47 3.09
C SER A 125 3.97 -17.90 3.39
N TRP A 126 4.82 -18.63 4.10
CA TRP A 126 4.53 -19.95 4.65
C TRP A 126 5.19 -20.11 6.01
N ASP A 127 4.42 -20.48 7.03
CA ASP A 127 4.88 -20.57 8.43
C ASP A 127 5.23 -22.00 8.89
N GLY A 128 5.33 -22.94 7.95
CA GLY A 128 5.43 -24.37 8.24
C GLY A 128 4.09 -25.11 8.13
N ILE A 129 2.96 -24.39 8.24
CA ILE A 129 1.61 -24.95 8.31
C ILE A 129 0.65 -24.19 7.40
N ASN A 130 0.60 -22.87 7.49
CA ASN A 130 -0.28 -21.99 6.75
C ASN A 130 0.51 -21.29 5.66
N GLN A 131 -0.13 -21.10 4.51
CA GLN A 131 0.38 -20.28 3.43
C GLN A 131 -0.56 -19.11 3.15
N ALA A 132 0.01 -18.00 2.70
CA ALA A 132 -0.73 -16.79 2.37
C ALA A 132 -0.22 -16.12 1.09
N VAL A 133 -1.09 -15.35 0.45
CA VAL A 133 -0.82 -14.50 -0.71
C VAL A 133 -1.28 -13.09 -0.38
N TYR A 134 -0.44 -12.11 -0.70
CA TYR A 134 -0.67 -10.70 -0.43
C TYR A 134 -0.54 -9.89 -1.72
N VAL A 135 -1.42 -8.91 -1.89
CA VAL A 135 -1.41 -7.93 -2.98
C VAL A 135 -1.56 -6.56 -2.37
N ASP A 136 -0.63 -5.66 -2.68
CA ASP A 136 -0.56 -4.31 -2.13
C ASP A 136 -0.70 -4.33 -0.60
N GLY A 137 0.07 -5.20 0.03
CA GLY A 137 0.06 -5.46 1.46
C GLY A 137 -1.14 -6.29 1.96
N VAL A 138 -2.31 -6.22 1.34
CA VAL A 138 -3.51 -6.92 1.78
C VAL A 138 -3.39 -8.44 1.61
N ARG A 139 -3.69 -9.22 2.65
CA ARG A 139 -3.77 -10.68 2.60
C ARG A 139 -5.06 -11.14 1.91
N GLU A 140 -4.95 -11.64 0.69
CA GLU A 140 -6.10 -12.04 -0.13
C GLU A 140 -6.26 -13.56 -0.29
N GLY A 141 -5.16 -14.31 -0.20
CA GLY A 141 -5.16 -15.76 -0.34
C GLY A 141 -4.68 -16.45 0.92
N ALA A 142 -5.33 -17.56 1.29
CA ALA A 142 -4.93 -18.37 2.45
C ALA A 142 -5.27 -19.84 2.25
N LEU A 143 -4.36 -20.72 2.64
CA LEU A 143 -4.61 -22.16 2.71
C LEU A 143 -3.77 -22.78 3.83
N VAL A 144 -4.24 -23.89 4.40
CA VAL A 144 -3.37 -24.75 5.21
C VAL A 144 -2.52 -25.58 4.24
N ALA A 145 -1.22 -25.29 4.17
CA ALA A 145 -0.28 -26.04 3.35
C ALA A 145 -0.08 -27.45 3.94
N HIS A 146 0.04 -28.45 3.07
CA HIS A 146 0.03 -29.86 3.47
C HIS A 146 1.41 -30.50 3.65
N SER A 147 2.51 -29.78 3.40
CA SER A 147 3.86 -30.33 3.54
C SER A 147 4.96 -29.29 3.39
N THR A 148 6.16 -29.64 3.89
CA THR A 148 7.39 -28.87 3.69
C THR A 148 7.82 -28.94 2.21
N PRO A 149 8.13 -27.81 1.56
CA PRO A 149 8.67 -27.81 0.20
C PRO A 149 9.90 -28.70 0.09
N PRO A 150 10.00 -29.54 -0.96
CA PRO A 150 11.17 -30.38 -1.13
C PRO A 150 12.40 -29.51 -1.45
N GLY A 151 13.48 -29.73 -0.69
CA GLY A 151 14.80 -29.13 -0.97
C GLY A 151 15.46 -29.83 -2.16
N THR A 152 15.10 -29.43 -3.37
CA THR A 152 15.46 -30.17 -4.60
C THR A 152 16.73 -29.69 -5.29
N GLY A 153 17.51 -28.78 -4.68
CA GLY A 153 18.80 -28.32 -5.22
C GLY A 153 18.72 -27.57 -6.56
N GLY A 154 17.52 -27.37 -7.13
CA GLY A 154 17.33 -26.53 -8.32
C GLY A 154 17.69 -25.07 -8.07
N SER A 155 18.02 -24.31 -9.11
CA SER A 155 18.31 -22.88 -8.98
C SER A 155 17.07 -22.07 -8.59
N LEU A 156 17.29 -20.99 -7.85
CA LEU A 156 16.33 -19.90 -7.74
C LEU A 156 16.26 -19.16 -9.08
N LEU A 157 15.06 -18.94 -9.58
CA LEU A 157 14.80 -18.20 -10.82
C LEU A 157 13.95 -16.97 -10.52
N LEU A 158 14.35 -15.82 -11.05
CA LEU A 158 13.60 -14.57 -11.06
C LEU A 158 12.99 -14.37 -12.46
N ALA A 159 11.74 -13.93 -12.52
CA ALA A 159 10.95 -13.73 -13.74
C ALA A 159 10.75 -14.99 -14.60
N SER A 160 10.95 -16.18 -14.04
CA SER A 160 10.83 -17.44 -14.78
C SER A 160 10.56 -18.64 -13.86
N TYR A 161 9.80 -19.61 -14.36
CA TYR A 161 9.68 -20.96 -13.79
C TYR A 161 10.27 -22.02 -14.72
N ASN A 162 10.10 -21.84 -16.03
CA ASN A 162 10.74 -22.62 -17.06
C ASN A 162 11.23 -21.62 -18.12
N PRO A 163 12.53 -21.46 -18.36
CA PRO A 163 13.00 -20.46 -19.33
C PRO A 163 12.41 -20.60 -20.75
N ALA A 164 11.92 -21.80 -21.11
CA ALA A 164 11.22 -22.01 -22.38
C ALA A 164 9.72 -21.63 -22.35
N GLN A 165 9.11 -21.44 -21.17
CA GLN A 165 7.67 -21.18 -20.98
C GLN A 165 7.36 -20.61 -19.58
N PHE A 166 6.43 -19.66 -19.46
CA PHE A 166 6.01 -19.04 -18.18
C PHE A 166 7.01 -18.00 -17.64
N ASN A 167 7.59 -17.19 -18.53
CA ASN A 167 8.42 -16.05 -18.15
C ASN A 167 7.57 -14.80 -17.95
N PHE A 168 7.91 -13.99 -16.95
CA PHE A 168 7.24 -12.73 -16.65
C PHE A 168 7.58 -11.67 -17.70
N ILE A 169 6.63 -10.76 -17.96
CA ILE A 169 6.82 -9.59 -18.84
C ILE A 169 6.39 -8.32 -18.10
N GLY A 170 7.33 -7.39 -17.95
CA GLY A 170 7.15 -6.15 -17.20
C GLY A 170 8.41 -5.76 -16.42
N ASN A 171 8.25 -4.90 -15.41
CA ASN A 171 9.33 -4.54 -14.51
C ASN A 171 9.21 -5.29 -13.17
N ILE A 172 10.35 -5.63 -12.56
CA ILE A 172 10.41 -6.14 -11.19
C ILE A 172 11.45 -5.32 -10.43
N ASP A 173 11.17 -5.06 -9.16
CA ASP A 173 12.09 -4.41 -8.23
C ASP A 173 11.94 -4.94 -6.79
N GLU A 174 12.89 -4.58 -5.92
CA GLU A 174 12.85 -4.81 -4.48
C GLU A 174 12.50 -6.26 -4.08
N VAL A 175 13.09 -7.21 -4.80
CA VAL A 175 12.90 -8.64 -4.52
C VAL A 175 13.57 -8.99 -3.21
N LYS A 176 12.79 -9.50 -2.26
CA LYS A 176 13.27 -9.96 -0.96
C LYS A 176 12.82 -11.39 -0.70
N VAL A 177 13.70 -12.16 -0.08
CA VAL A 177 13.44 -13.55 0.33
C VAL A 177 13.90 -13.71 1.78
N TYR A 178 12.96 -14.11 2.63
CA TYR A 178 13.17 -14.33 4.05
C TYR A 178 13.03 -15.82 4.36
N ASN A 179 13.87 -16.33 5.27
CA ASN A 179 13.82 -17.72 5.75
C ASN A 179 12.82 -17.92 6.91
N TYR A 180 11.84 -17.02 7.05
CA TYR A 180 10.75 -17.08 8.01
C TYR A 180 9.48 -16.45 7.41
N ALA A 181 8.32 -16.80 7.96
CA ALA A 181 7.07 -16.15 7.64
C ALA A 181 7.02 -14.76 8.30
N ARG A 182 7.00 -13.71 7.50
CA ARG A 182 6.82 -12.33 7.95
C ARG A 182 5.39 -12.09 8.41
N SER A 183 5.23 -11.16 9.33
CA SER A 183 3.91 -10.72 9.79
C SER A 183 3.19 -9.88 8.71
N GLN A 184 1.90 -9.67 8.91
CA GLN A 184 1.11 -8.73 8.10
C GLN A 184 1.74 -7.32 8.10
N ASP A 185 2.04 -6.80 9.28
CA ASP A 185 2.65 -5.46 9.46
C ASP A 185 3.99 -5.31 8.74
N GLU A 186 4.81 -6.36 8.77
CA GLU A 186 6.10 -6.35 8.07
C GLU A 186 5.91 -6.29 6.55
N ILE A 187 4.92 -7.00 6.01
CA ILE A 187 4.56 -6.96 4.59
C ILE A 187 3.96 -5.59 4.24
N ASP A 188 3.10 -5.03 5.09
CA ASP A 188 2.48 -3.71 4.88
C ASP A 188 3.54 -2.60 4.81
N SER A 189 4.55 -2.68 5.68
CA SER A 189 5.66 -1.72 5.70
C SER A 189 6.43 -1.69 4.39
N ASP A 190 6.63 -2.85 3.75
CA ASP A 190 7.34 -2.93 2.47
C ASP A 190 6.43 -2.65 1.26
N ALA A 191 5.12 -2.87 1.42
CA ALA A 191 4.10 -2.54 0.42
C ALA A 191 3.78 -1.04 0.33
N GLY A 192 4.10 -0.21 1.35
CA GLY A 192 4.00 1.25 1.28
C GLY A 192 2.61 1.81 0.86
N ILE A 193 1.54 1.15 1.30
CA ILE A 193 0.24 1.06 0.60
C ILE A 193 -0.58 2.36 0.52
N PRO A 194 -1.26 2.61 -0.62
CA PRO A 194 -2.57 3.24 -0.68
C PRO A 194 -3.65 2.64 0.26
N GLY A 195 -4.23 3.44 1.15
CA GLY A 195 -5.23 2.97 2.12
C GLY A 195 -4.66 2.50 3.47
N SER A 196 -3.33 2.55 3.65
CA SER A 196 -2.68 2.41 4.96
C SER A 196 -3.13 3.49 5.94
N VAL A 197 -3.25 4.71 5.42
CA VAL A 197 -3.89 5.84 6.05
C VAL A 197 -4.96 6.36 5.09
N VAL A 198 -6.15 6.65 5.59
CA VAL A 198 -7.27 7.14 4.78
C VAL A 198 -7.85 8.43 5.32
N LEU A 199 -8.39 9.24 4.42
CA LEU A 199 -9.28 10.36 4.73
C LEU A 199 -10.57 9.77 5.30
N ASN A 200 -10.79 9.98 6.60
CA ASN A 200 -11.82 9.29 7.39
C ASN A 200 -13.06 10.15 7.67
N GLU A 201 -12.84 11.42 7.97
CA GLU A 201 -13.91 12.37 8.24
C GLU A 201 -13.47 13.77 7.79
N ILE A 202 -14.39 14.52 7.18
CA ILE A 202 -14.12 15.82 6.56
C ILE A 202 -15.22 16.80 6.98
N MET A 203 -14.85 17.84 7.73
CA MET A 203 -15.74 18.95 8.09
C MET A 203 -15.52 20.11 7.12
N TRP A 204 -16.00 19.93 5.89
CA TRP A 204 -15.81 20.88 4.79
C TRP A 204 -16.62 22.18 4.91
N SER A 205 -17.60 22.23 5.82
CA SER A 205 -18.48 23.40 5.98
C SER A 205 -18.07 24.33 7.12
N GLY A 206 -17.04 23.96 7.89
CA GLY A 206 -16.68 24.61 9.14
C GLY A 206 -17.79 24.55 10.19
N SER A 207 -17.74 25.40 11.22
CA SER A 207 -18.75 25.44 12.28
C SER A 207 -19.70 26.62 12.11
N ASN A 208 -20.78 26.63 12.90
CA ASN A 208 -21.70 27.76 13.00
C ASN A 208 -21.06 28.98 13.66
N ALA A 209 -20.13 28.74 14.59
CA ALA A 209 -19.42 29.79 15.30
C ALA A 209 -18.29 30.39 14.43
N VAL A 210 -17.55 29.53 13.74
CA VAL A 210 -16.36 29.89 12.96
C VAL A 210 -16.44 29.19 11.60
N PRO A 211 -16.73 29.93 10.51
CA PRO A 211 -16.85 29.32 9.18
C PRO A 211 -15.57 28.63 8.67
N SER A 212 -14.40 29.06 9.15
CA SER A 212 -13.11 28.45 8.83
C SER A 212 -12.74 27.29 9.76
N ASP A 213 -13.67 26.80 10.59
CA ASP A 213 -13.44 25.69 11.52
C ASP A 213 -13.49 24.33 10.82
N GLU A 214 -12.72 24.26 9.74
CA GLU A 214 -12.63 23.15 8.82
C GLU A 214 -11.50 22.23 9.24
N TRP A 215 -11.70 20.94 9.00
CA TRP A 215 -10.74 19.91 9.36
C TRP A 215 -10.91 18.65 8.52
N VAL A 216 -9.83 17.89 8.50
CA VAL A 216 -9.75 16.54 7.93
C VAL A 216 -9.16 15.62 8.98
N GLU A 217 -9.79 14.48 9.20
CA GLU A 217 -9.24 13.41 10.01
C GLU A 217 -8.72 12.29 9.13
N LEU A 218 -7.53 11.81 9.49
CA LEU A 218 -6.94 10.61 8.94
C LEU A 218 -7.15 9.42 9.88
N LYS A 219 -7.37 8.23 9.30
CA LYS A 219 -7.43 6.95 10.01
C LYS A 219 -6.27 6.07 9.59
N ASN A 220 -5.50 5.57 10.55
CA ASN A 220 -4.54 4.49 10.31
C ASN A 220 -5.27 3.14 10.35
N ASN A 221 -5.14 2.37 9.28
CA ASN A 221 -5.74 1.05 9.12
C ASN A 221 -4.77 -0.09 9.46
N THR A 222 -3.53 0.23 9.82
CA THR A 222 -2.48 -0.74 10.16
C THR A 222 -2.37 -0.95 11.68
N SER A 223 -1.76 -2.06 12.08
CA SER A 223 -1.47 -2.40 13.48
C SER A 223 -0.21 -1.73 14.04
N SER A 224 0.44 -0.88 13.25
CA SER A 224 1.67 -0.18 13.62
C SER A 224 1.50 1.33 13.48
N ALA A 225 2.26 2.10 14.26
CA ALA A 225 2.24 3.56 14.12
C ALA A 225 2.93 3.98 12.81
N ILE A 226 2.40 5.02 12.15
CA ILE A 226 2.92 5.54 10.88
C ILE A 226 3.41 6.98 11.11
N ASP A 227 4.61 7.29 10.62
CA ASP A 227 5.14 8.66 10.60
C ASP A 227 4.60 9.40 9.36
N LEU A 228 3.86 10.48 9.61
CA LEU A 228 3.23 11.34 8.61
C LEU A 228 4.11 12.54 8.22
N THR A 229 5.35 12.61 8.71
CA THR A 229 6.28 13.68 8.37
C THR A 229 6.48 13.76 6.85
N ASN A 230 6.25 14.96 6.30
CA ASN A 230 6.25 15.33 4.88
C ASN A 230 5.13 14.71 4.02
N TRP A 231 4.09 14.12 4.61
CA TRP A 231 2.90 13.74 3.86
C TRP A 231 2.08 14.99 3.49
N GLY A 232 1.34 14.93 2.40
CA GLY A 232 0.52 16.03 1.90
C GLY A 232 -0.95 15.69 1.69
N ILE A 233 -1.80 16.72 1.72
CA ILE A 233 -3.18 16.67 1.23
C ILE A 233 -3.32 17.72 0.14
N GLU A 234 -3.65 17.26 -1.06
CA GLU A 234 -3.74 18.09 -2.26
C GLU A 234 -5.15 18.08 -2.83
N ASN A 235 -5.60 19.22 -3.36
CA ASN A 235 -6.83 19.32 -4.13
C ASN A 235 -6.61 18.97 -5.62
N LEU A 236 -7.51 18.16 -6.19
CA LEU A 236 -7.57 17.82 -7.62
C LEU A 236 -8.63 18.63 -8.43
N GLY A 237 -9.01 19.82 -7.97
CA GLY A 237 -9.91 20.76 -8.66
C GLY A 237 -9.22 22.01 -9.23
N ASP A 238 -10.01 22.98 -9.68
CA ASP A 238 -9.52 24.28 -10.19
C ASP A 238 -8.95 25.21 -9.09
N SER A 239 -9.01 24.78 -7.82
CA SER A 239 -8.50 25.53 -6.68
C SER A 239 -7.09 25.08 -6.28
N ALA A 240 -6.29 26.04 -5.80
CA ALA A 240 -4.94 25.79 -5.30
C ALA A 240 -4.90 25.31 -3.83
N THR A 241 -6.05 25.17 -3.18
CA THR A 241 -6.19 24.80 -1.76
C THR A 241 -7.27 23.71 -1.58
N PRO A 242 -7.14 22.82 -0.57
CA PRO A 242 -6.01 22.74 0.35
C PRO A 242 -4.75 22.18 -0.33
N ASN A 243 -3.60 22.70 0.07
CA ASN A 243 -2.30 22.11 -0.20
C ASN A 243 -1.54 22.10 1.14
N ILE A 244 -1.73 21.01 1.86
CA ILE A 244 -1.20 20.82 3.20
C ILE A 244 0.06 19.98 3.08
N ASN A 245 1.10 20.35 3.83
CA ASN A 245 2.28 19.52 4.04
C ASN A 245 2.48 19.38 5.56
N MET A 246 2.34 18.16 6.06
CA MET A 246 2.52 17.83 7.46
C MET A 246 4.02 17.85 7.80
N THR A 247 4.47 18.83 8.57
CA THR A 247 5.90 18.95 8.91
C THR A 247 6.37 17.93 9.96
N SER A 248 5.43 17.27 10.64
CA SER A 248 5.65 16.24 11.65
C SER A 248 4.33 15.57 12.01
N GLY A 249 4.38 14.34 12.50
CA GLY A 249 3.21 13.68 13.10
C GLY A 249 3.37 12.17 13.12
N ILE A 250 2.89 11.51 14.17
CA ILE A 250 2.82 10.04 14.22
C ILE A 250 1.36 9.67 14.45
N ILE A 251 0.76 8.96 13.51
CA ILE A 251 -0.56 8.38 13.69
C ILE A 251 -0.42 7.00 14.34
N PRO A 252 -0.99 6.77 15.54
CA PRO A 252 -0.89 5.48 16.21
C PRO A 252 -1.51 4.33 15.39
N ALA A 253 -1.10 3.10 15.69
CA ALA A 253 -1.75 1.89 15.19
C ALA A 253 -3.26 1.93 15.43
N ASN A 254 -4.05 1.67 14.40
CA ASN A 254 -5.52 1.79 14.46
C ASN A 254 -6.02 3.13 15.02
N GLY A 255 -5.20 4.18 15.01
CA GLY A 255 -5.50 5.50 15.56
C GLY A 255 -6.13 6.45 14.54
N TYR A 256 -6.25 7.69 14.98
CA TYR A 256 -6.73 8.84 14.22
C TYR A 256 -5.67 9.94 14.27
N PHE A 257 -5.69 10.83 13.28
CA PHE A 257 -4.82 12.02 13.24
C PHE A 257 -5.62 13.20 12.69
N LEU A 258 -5.88 14.18 13.54
CA LEU A 258 -6.76 15.31 13.26
C LEU A 258 -5.97 16.50 12.74
N ILE A 259 -6.31 16.96 11.53
CA ILE A 259 -5.71 18.13 10.88
C ILE A 259 -6.76 19.23 10.82
N ALA A 260 -6.51 20.37 11.47
CA ALA A 260 -7.50 21.44 11.59
C ALA A 260 -6.94 22.81 11.22
N ASN A 261 -7.82 23.72 10.78
CA ASN A 261 -7.46 25.12 10.55
C ASN A 261 -7.13 25.85 11.87
N ASN A 262 -7.90 25.57 12.92
CA ASN A 262 -7.83 26.25 14.20
C ASN A 262 -7.41 25.29 15.32
N SER A 263 -6.69 25.83 16.30
CA SER A 263 -6.51 25.18 17.59
C SER A 263 -7.85 24.96 18.30
N LYS A 264 -7.90 24.00 19.22
CA LYS A 264 -9.04 23.76 20.12
C LYS A 264 -9.62 25.05 20.74
N ASP A 265 -8.78 25.97 21.20
CA ASP A 265 -9.20 27.23 21.84
C ASP A 265 -10.00 28.18 20.92
N ASN A 266 -9.96 27.95 19.60
CA ASN A 266 -10.61 28.79 18.57
C ASN A 266 -11.56 27.97 17.67
N SER A 267 -11.92 26.76 18.10
CA SER A 267 -12.70 25.79 17.35
C SER A 267 -13.88 25.31 18.20
N VAL A 268 -14.89 24.69 17.58
CA VAL A 268 -15.90 23.88 18.29
C VAL A 268 -15.40 22.48 18.63
N ILE A 269 -14.25 22.07 18.11
CA ILE A 269 -13.56 20.83 18.48
C ILE A 269 -13.06 20.96 19.91
N ASN A 270 -13.34 19.97 20.76
CA ASN A 270 -12.97 19.93 22.18
C ASN A 270 -11.84 18.93 22.47
N VAL A 271 -11.03 18.63 21.48
CA VAL A 271 -9.78 17.86 21.55
C VAL A 271 -8.69 18.63 20.82
N ASP A 272 -7.43 18.43 21.21
CA ASP A 272 -6.31 19.11 20.56
C ASP A 272 -6.07 18.48 19.18
N PRO A 273 -6.02 19.25 18.08
CA PRO A 273 -5.61 18.74 16.78
C PRO A 273 -4.17 18.21 16.81
N ASP A 274 -3.91 17.16 16.04
CA ASP A 274 -2.58 16.59 15.91
C ASP A 274 -1.68 17.45 14.97
N PHE A 275 -2.30 18.18 14.04
CA PHE A 275 -1.63 19.14 13.18
C PHE A 275 -2.53 20.36 12.89
N GLU A 276 -2.06 21.54 13.24
CA GLU A 276 -2.76 22.81 13.01
C GLU A 276 -2.16 23.54 11.81
N THR A 277 -2.99 23.97 10.86
CA THR A 277 -2.51 24.72 9.68
C THR A 277 -3.59 25.58 9.05
N SER A 278 -3.27 26.86 8.80
CA SER A 278 -4.16 27.75 8.06
C SER A 278 -4.31 27.36 6.58
N SER A 279 -3.54 26.40 6.07
CA SER A 279 -3.73 25.83 4.72
C SER A 279 -4.91 24.86 4.63
N MET A 280 -5.54 24.51 5.77
CA MET A 280 -6.79 23.76 5.81
C MET A 280 -7.95 24.69 5.43
N GLU A 281 -8.15 24.85 4.13
CA GLU A 281 -9.24 25.65 3.55
C GLU A 281 -9.95 24.80 2.50
N LEU A 282 -11.16 24.38 2.81
CA LEU A 282 -12.00 23.50 1.99
C LEU A 282 -13.07 24.29 1.25
N ILE A 283 -13.51 23.77 0.11
CA ILE A 283 -14.50 24.45 -0.75
C ILE A 283 -15.88 23.89 -0.47
N ASN A 284 -16.79 24.74 -0.03
CA ASN A 284 -18.18 24.38 0.27
C ASN A 284 -18.96 23.75 -0.89
N THR A 285 -18.55 23.95 -2.15
CA THR A 285 -19.22 23.39 -3.33
C THR A 285 -18.76 21.98 -3.69
N GLY A 286 -17.72 21.46 -3.05
CA GLY A 286 -17.10 20.18 -3.38
C GLY A 286 -15.74 20.35 -4.07
N GLU A 287 -14.88 19.38 -3.79
CA GLU A 287 -13.55 19.21 -4.35
C GLU A 287 -13.10 17.74 -4.16
N GLN A 288 -12.01 17.34 -4.79
CA GLN A 288 -11.41 16.02 -4.59
C GLN A 288 -10.11 16.17 -3.81
N LEU A 289 -9.98 15.46 -2.70
CA LEU A 289 -8.79 15.47 -1.87
C LEU A 289 -7.95 14.22 -2.13
N ASN A 290 -6.64 14.40 -2.30
CA ASN A 290 -5.67 13.33 -2.38
C ASN A 290 -4.73 13.39 -1.18
N LEU A 291 -4.66 12.30 -0.43
CA LEU A 291 -3.62 12.07 0.56
C LEU A 291 -2.40 11.52 -0.16
N ILE A 292 -1.29 12.24 -0.10
CA ILE A 292 -0.02 11.91 -0.73
C ILE A 292 1.01 11.62 0.37
N ASN A 293 1.77 10.54 0.27
CA ASN A 293 2.83 10.29 1.26
C ASN A 293 4.06 11.18 1.03
N ASN A 294 5.05 11.08 1.93
CA ASN A 294 6.32 11.81 1.87
C ASN A 294 7.19 11.57 0.63
N LYS A 295 6.75 10.70 -0.28
CA LYS A 295 7.42 10.36 -1.53
C LYS A 295 6.60 10.71 -2.77
N GLY A 296 5.51 11.47 -2.61
CA GLY A 296 4.69 11.92 -3.73
C GLY A 296 3.71 10.86 -4.25
N ILE A 297 3.50 9.77 -3.50
CA ILE A 297 2.63 8.66 -3.93
C ILE A 297 1.23 8.89 -3.37
N LEU A 298 0.22 8.75 -4.22
CA LEU A 298 -1.18 8.76 -3.81
C LEU A 298 -1.47 7.60 -2.87
N VAL A 299 -1.91 7.92 -1.66
CA VAL A 299 -2.29 6.96 -0.62
C VAL A 299 -3.81 6.76 -0.58
N ASP A 300 -4.58 7.83 -0.62
CA ASP A 300 -6.04 7.74 -0.56
C ASP A 300 -6.66 8.96 -1.22
N THR A 301 -7.90 8.82 -1.64
CA THR A 301 -8.69 9.89 -2.24
C THR A 301 -10.01 10.01 -1.50
N ALA A 302 -10.51 11.22 -1.32
CA ALA A 302 -11.86 11.49 -0.88
C ALA A 302 -12.62 12.32 -1.90
N ASN A 303 -13.89 11.95 -2.09
CA ASN A 303 -14.81 12.58 -3.02
C ASN A 303 -14.44 12.39 -4.51
N ASP A 304 -15.25 12.94 -5.40
CA ASP A 304 -14.87 13.20 -6.79
C ASP A 304 -14.67 14.71 -7.04
N SER A 305 -14.32 15.09 -8.26
CA SER A 305 -14.15 16.51 -8.63
C SER A 305 -15.48 17.29 -8.68
N GLY A 306 -16.58 16.69 -8.24
CA GLY A 306 -17.92 17.25 -8.18
C GLY A 306 -18.29 17.76 -6.78
N VAL A 307 -19.57 17.65 -6.44
CA VAL A 307 -20.08 18.07 -5.13
C VAL A 307 -19.66 17.08 -4.05
N TRP A 308 -19.55 17.53 -2.80
CA TRP A 308 -19.31 16.64 -1.67
C TRP A 308 -20.36 15.51 -1.63
N PHE A 309 -19.89 14.27 -1.53
CA PHE A 309 -20.77 13.10 -1.46
C PHE A 309 -21.68 13.09 -0.23
N ALA A 310 -21.24 13.69 0.87
CA ALA A 310 -22.00 13.79 2.11
C ALA A 310 -21.60 15.03 2.93
N GLY A 311 -22.13 15.14 4.15
CA GLY A 311 -22.03 16.34 4.99
C GLY A 311 -23.18 17.32 4.78
N ASP A 312 -23.19 18.40 5.54
CA ASP A 312 -24.24 19.43 5.48
C ASP A 312 -23.69 20.80 5.93
N ASN A 313 -24.13 21.87 5.26
CA ASN A 313 -23.79 23.25 5.60
C ASN A 313 -24.99 24.03 6.17
N ASP A 314 -26.16 23.41 6.25
CA ASP A 314 -27.28 23.95 7.01
C ASP A 314 -27.08 23.73 8.51
N VAL A 315 -27.87 24.40 9.36
CA VAL A 315 -27.79 24.23 10.82
C VAL A 315 -28.64 23.01 11.25
N PRO A 316 -28.08 22.03 12.00
CA PRO A 316 -26.68 21.91 12.39
C PRO A 316 -25.78 21.46 11.24
N LYS A 317 -24.57 22.03 11.15
CA LYS A 317 -23.57 21.64 10.15
C LYS A 317 -23.04 20.26 10.47
N LYS A 318 -22.69 19.49 9.43
CA LYS A 318 -22.36 18.06 9.58
C LYS A 318 -21.17 17.71 8.71
N SER A 319 -20.30 16.88 9.26
CA SER A 319 -19.17 16.32 8.52
C SER A 319 -19.62 15.24 7.53
N MET A 320 -18.75 15.02 6.55
CA MET A 320 -18.76 13.85 5.67
C MET A 320 -17.88 12.76 6.29
N SER A 321 -18.45 11.60 6.57
CA SER A 321 -17.79 10.50 7.27
C SER A 321 -17.68 9.27 6.37
N ARG A 322 -16.56 8.56 6.46
CA ARG A 322 -16.32 7.32 5.71
C ARG A 322 -17.03 6.14 6.38
N ASN A 323 -17.79 5.36 5.61
CA ASN A 323 -18.51 4.16 6.06
C ASN A 323 -17.55 3.02 6.42
N SER A 324 -16.58 2.76 5.54
CA SER A 324 -15.59 1.70 5.70
C SER A 324 -14.20 2.25 5.40
N PRO A 325 -13.29 2.33 6.39
CA PRO A 325 -11.92 2.80 6.18
C PRO A 325 -11.14 2.02 5.11
N SER A 326 -11.49 0.74 4.88
CA SER A 326 -10.91 -0.09 3.80
C SER A 326 -11.58 0.08 2.44
N GLY A 327 -12.68 0.82 2.35
CA GLY A 327 -13.41 1.06 1.10
C GLY A 327 -12.82 2.22 0.28
N ASP A 328 -13.12 2.24 -1.02
CA ASP A 328 -12.68 3.28 -1.95
C ASP A 328 -13.37 4.63 -1.63
N GLY A 329 -12.56 5.66 -1.34
CA GLY A 329 -13.05 6.99 -1.01
C GLY A 329 -13.46 7.86 -2.21
N SER A 330 -13.21 7.42 -3.44
CA SER A 330 -13.73 8.05 -4.66
C SER A 330 -15.17 7.63 -4.99
N LEU A 331 -15.74 6.69 -4.25
CA LEU A 331 -17.11 6.21 -4.45
C LEU A 331 -18.06 6.81 -3.41
N SER A 332 -19.12 7.48 -3.89
CA SER A 332 -20.14 8.08 -3.01
C SER A 332 -20.82 7.06 -2.07
N SER A 333 -20.83 5.78 -2.43
CA SER A 333 -21.36 4.70 -1.58
C SER A 333 -20.56 4.46 -0.30
N ASN A 334 -19.31 4.94 -0.22
CA ASN A 334 -18.48 4.77 0.97
C ASN A 334 -18.52 5.98 1.92
N TRP A 335 -19.45 6.91 1.71
CA TRP A 335 -19.59 8.10 2.55
C TRP A 335 -21.01 8.27 3.06
N HIS A 336 -21.14 8.87 4.24
CA HIS A 336 -22.40 9.27 4.84
C HIS A 336 -22.26 10.61 5.56
N THR A 337 -23.41 11.24 5.84
CA THR A 337 -23.46 12.47 6.63
C THR A 337 -23.52 12.09 8.09
N SER A 338 -22.62 12.64 8.92
CA SER A 338 -22.58 12.35 10.35
C SER A 338 -23.90 12.70 11.05
N THR A 339 -24.28 11.88 12.01
CA THR A 339 -25.50 11.96 12.81
C THR A 339 -25.24 12.09 14.32
N THR A 340 -23.99 11.96 14.74
CA THR A 340 -23.57 12.03 16.14
C THR A 340 -22.65 13.22 16.39
N SER A 341 -22.48 13.58 17.66
CA SER A 341 -21.62 14.69 18.09
C SER A 341 -20.73 14.17 19.21
N VAL A 342 -19.43 14.02 18.92
CA VAL A 342 -18.44 13.51 19.86
C VAL A 342 -17.22 14.41 19.82
N ASN A 343 -16.56 14.61 20.97
CA ASN A 343 -15.36 15.44 21.07
C ASN A 343 -15.54 16.90 20.58
N LEU A 344 -16.77 17.42 20.65
CA LEU A 344 -17.09 18.83 20.42
C LEU A 344 -17.39 19.56 21.74
N ASP A 345 -17.39 20.88 21.68
CA ASP A 345 -17.64 21.75 22.82
C ASP A 345 -19.07 21.59 23.36
N PRO A 346 -19.27 21.72 24.69
CA PRO A 346 -20.61 21.70 25.25
C PRO A 346 -21.51 22.78 24.64
N GLY A 347 -22.56 22.35 23.94
CA GLY A 347 -23.52 23.24 23.28
C GLY A 347 -23.21 23.54 21.81
N ALA A 348 -22.13 22.99 21.25
CA ALA A 348 -21.94 22.89 19.82
C ALA A 348 -23.14 22.17 19.18
N LEU A 349 -23.56 22.64 18.00
CA LEU A 349 -24.70 22.05 17.29
C LEU A 349 -24.22 21.03 16.25
N GLU A 350 -22.96 21.11 15.86
CA GLU A 350 -22.33 20.32 14.80
C GLU A 350 -22.41 18.81 15.07
N LEU A 351 -22.62 18.06 14.00
CA LEU A 351 -22.57 16.60 14.03
C LEU A 351 -21.28 16.15 13.35
N ALA A 352 -20.34 15.69 14.17
CA ALA A 352 -19.04 15.21 13.76
C ALA A 352 -18.40 14.38 14.90
N THR A 353 -17.38 13.61 14.55
CA THR A 353 -16.73 12.62 15.42
C THR A 353 -15.20 12.72 15.44
N PRO A 354 -14.59 13.92 15.59
CA PRO A 354 -13.13 14.05 15.55
C PRO A 354 -12.44 13.20 16.65
N GLN A 355 -11.33 12.58 16.29
CA GLN A 355 -10.50 11.63 17.04
C GLN A 355 -11.25 10.40 17.58
N THR A 356 -12.34 9.97 16.94
CA THR A 356 -13.05 8.75 17.32
C THR A 356 -13.62 8.03 16.10
N ALA A 357 -14.18 6.84 16.30
CA ALA A 357 -14.86 6.13 15.24
C ALA A 357 -16.08 6.91 14.72
N ASN A 358 -16.23 6.94 13.40
CA ASN A 358 -17.44 7.40 12.71
C ASN A 358 -18.67 6.57 13.16
N ASP A 359 -19.85 7.16 13.00
CA ASP A 359 -21.12 6.66 13.52
C ASP A 359 -21.92 5.73 12.60
#